data_AF-A0A6V7LIN2-F1
#
_entry.id   AF-A0A6V7LIN2-F1
#
_cell.length_a   1.000
_cell.length_b   1.000
_cell.length_c   1.000
_cell.angle_alpha   90.00
_cell.angle_beta   90.00
_cell.angle_gamma   90.00
#
_symmetry.space_group_name_H-M   'P 1'
#
loop_
_entity.id
_entity.type
_entity.pdbx_description
1 polymer ?
#
loop_
_entity_poly.entity_id
_entity_poly.type
_entity_poly.pdbx_seq_one_letter_code
_entity_poly.pdbx_strand_id
1 'polypeptide(L)' 'STPCKHPVIVLQDVAFSDLHALVEFIYHGEVNVHQRSLSSFLKTAEVLRVSGLTQQGDANERDE' A
#
# COMPACT_ATOMS: atom_id res chain seq x y z
N SER A 1 16.31 -9.53 -19.32
CA SER A 1 15.04 -10.12 -18.85
C SER A 1 15.39 -11.16 -17.80
N THR A 2 14.96 -10.99 -16.56
CA THR A 2 15.16 -12.02 -15.51
C THR A 2 14.31 -13.25 -15.85
N PRO A 3 14.89 -14.46 -15.97
CA PRO A 3 14.17 -15.66 -16.42
C PRO A 3 13.40 -16.28 -15.26
N CYS A 4 12.20 -15.79 -14.97
CA CYS A 4 11.35 -16.35 -13.93
C CYS A 4 9.86 -16.31 -14.33
N LYS A 5 9.16 -17.43 -14.16
CA LYS A 5 7.71 -17.58 -14.46
C LYS A 5 6.81 -16.79 -13.50
N HIS A 6 7.37 -16.23 -12.43
CA HIS A 6 6.66 -15.47 -11.42
C HIS A 6 7.15 -14.03 -11.46
N PRO A 7 6.23 -13.04 -11.42
CA PRO A 7 6.61 -11.64 -11.37
C PRO A 7 7.40 -11.38 -10.09
N VAL A 8 8.52 -10.69 -10.24
CA VAL A 8 9.35 -10.23 -9.11
C VAL A 8 9.16 -8.73 -9.01
N ILE A 9 8.66 -8.26 -7.87
CA ILE A 9 8.47 -6.85 -7.56
C ILE A 9 9.51 -6.46 -6.53
N VAL A 10 10.29 -5.42 -6.82
CA VAL A 10 11.26 -4.84 -5.88
C VAL A 10 10.66 -3.56 -5.35
N LEU A 11 10.39 -3.52 -4.04
CA LEU A 11 9.88 -2.35 -3.34
C LEU A 11 10.98 -1.76 -2.48
N GLN A 12 11.49 -0.61 -2.89
CA GLN A 12 12.52 0.11 -2.15
C GLN A 12 11.88 0.90 -1.00
N ASP A 13 12.57 0.97 0.14
CA ASP A 13 12.17 1.76 1.31
C ASP A 13 10.80 1.38 1.91
N VAL A 14 10.36 0.15 1.65
CA VAL A 14 9.15 -0.44 2.25
C VAL A 14 9.55 -1.42 3.34
N ALA A 15 9.11 -1.15 4.57
CA ALA A 15 9.26 -2.09 5.67
C ALA A 15 8.39 -3.32 5.43
N PHE A 16 8.97 -4.51 5.65
CA PHE A 16 8.23 -5.77 5.51
C PHE A 16 6.94 -5.81 6.35
N SER A 17 6.98 -5.25 7.57
CA SER A 17 5.81 -5.18 8.45
C SER A 17 4.65 -4.40 7.83
N ASP A 18 4.96 -3.30 7.16
CA ASP A 18 3.95 -2.42 6.58
C ASP A 18 3.36 -3.08 5.33
N LEU A 19 4.19 -3.73 4.52
CA LEU A 19 3.74 -4.52 3.38
C LEU A 19 2.86 -5.71 3.80
N HIS A 20 3.25 -6.44 4.84
CA HIS A 20 2.47 -7.56 5.36
C HIS A 20 1.08 -7.10 5.83
N ALA A 21 1.05 -6.04 6.64
CA ALA A 21 -0.20 -5.45 7.12
C ALA A 21 -1.07 -4.94 5.95
N LEU A 22 -0.47 -4.38 4.89
CA LEU A 22 -1.21 -3.95 3.71
C LEU A 22 -1.85 -5.12 2.98
N VAL A 23 -1.12 -6.22 2.83
CA VAL A 23 -1.67 -7.44 2.22
C VAL A 23 -2.82 -7.99 3.08
N GLU A 24 -2.66 -8.03 4.41
CA GLU A 24 -3.76 -8.43 5.31
C GLU A 24 -4.99 -7.54 5.12
N PHE A 25 -4.82 -6.22 5.08
CA PHE A 25 -5.92 -5.29 4.81
C PHE A 25 -6.57 -5.54 3.45
N ILE A 26 -5.80 -5.73 2.38
CA ILE A 26 -6.31 -5.95 1.02
C ILE A 26 -7.18 -7.21 0.94
N TYR A 27 -6.80 -8.28 1.65
CA TYR A 27 -7.50 -9.56 1.58
C TYR A 27 -8.63 -9.71 2.61
N HIS A 28 -8.56 -9.03 3.76
CA HIS A 28 -9.54 -9.17 4.85
C HIS A 28 -10.41 -7.93 5.06
N GLY A 29 -10.05 -6.80 4.44
CA GLY A 29 -10.74 -5.51 4.60
C GLY A 29 -10.34 -4.72 5.84
N GLU A 30 -9.60 -5.32 6.77
CA GLU A 30 -9.11 -4.67 7.99
C GLU A 30 -7.75 -5.24 8.41
N VAL A 31 -7.02 -4.46 9.23
CA VAL A 31 -5.76 -4.89 9.84
C VAL A 31 -5.56 -4.16 11.16
N ASN A 32 -4.87 -4.80 12.10
CA ASN A 32 -4.48 -4.17 13.36
C ASN A 32 -2.98 -3.85 13.34
N VAL A 33 -2.63 -2.58 13.55
CA VAL A 33 -1.25 -2.10 13.57
C VAL A 33 -0.95 -1.39 14.88
N HIS A 34 0.29 -1.49 15.36
CA HIS A 34 0.72 -0.71 16.52
C HIS A 34 0.64 0.80 16.22
N GLN A 35 0.18 1.58 17.21
CA GLN A 35 0.05 3.04 17.09
C GLN A 35 1.34 3.73 16.58
N ARG A 36 2.51 3.23 17.01
CA ARG A 36 3.82 3.75 16.60
C ARG A 36 4.17 3.48 15.12
N SER A 37 3.56 2.47 14.52
CA SER A 37 3.76 2.04 13.13
C SER A 37 2.67 2.57 12.19
N LEU A 38 1.59 3.15 12.73
CA LEU A 38 0.46 3.64 11.92
C LEU A 38 0.91 4.63 10.84
N SER A 39 1.81 5.55 11.18
CA SER A 39 2.30 6.55 10.23
C SER A 39 3.12 5.94 9.09
N SER A 40 3.97 4.95 9.36
CA SER A 40 4.76 4.28 8.31
C SER A 40 3.89 3.39 7.43
N PHE A 41 2.93 2.69 8.04
CA PHE A 41 1.93 1.91 7.35
C PHE A 41 1.12 2.76 6.36
N LEU A 42 0.53 3.87 6.81
CA LEU A 42 -0.25 4.77 5.94
C LEU A 42 0.61 5.39 4.84
N LYS A 43 1.85 5.77 5.13
CA LYS A 43 2.79 6.27 4.11
C LYS A 43 3.08 5.23 3.04
N THR A 44 3.26 3.97 3.44
CA THR A 44 3.45 2.86 2.49
C THR A 44 2.18 2.65 1.65
N ALA A 45 1.00 2.71 2.27
CA ALA A 45 -0.28 2.62 1.58
C ALA A 45 -0.45 3.73 0.54
N GLU A 46 -0.01 4.95 0.85
CA GLU A 46 -0.01 6.11 -0.04
C GLU A 46 0.89 5.91 -1.26
N VAL A 47 2.15 5.49 -1.04
CA VAL A 47 3.11 5.22 -2.12
C VAL A 47 2.58 4.14 -3.08
N LEU A 48 1.96 3.10 -2.52
CA LEU A 48 1.40 2.00 -3.30
C LEU A 48 -0.04 2.25 -3.78
N ARG A 49 -0.62 3.41 -3.45
CA ARG A 49 -1.99 3.83 -3.79
C ARG A 49 -3.06 2.79 -3.44
N VAL A 50 -3.04 2.29 -2.22
CA VAL A 50 -4.02 1.31 -1.74
C VAL A 50 -5.35 2.00 -1.42
N SER A 51 -6.36 1.74 -2.25
CA SER A 51 -7.73 2.25 -2.09
C SER A 51 -8.29 1.95 -0.69
N GLY A 52 -9.00 2.91 -0.11
CA GLY A 52 -9.58 2.80 1.24
C GLY A 52 -8.62 3.14 2.38
N LEU A 53 -7.31 3.19 2.12
CA LEU A 53 -6.30 3.68 3.08
C LEU A 53 -5.67 5.01 2.68
N THR A 54 -5.86 5.42 1.43
CA THR A 54 -5.36 6.68 0.89
C THR A 54 -6.52 7.59 0.54
N GLN A 55 -6.42 8.89 0.85
CA GLN A 55 -7.32 9.88 0.25
C GLN A 55 -6.94 10.01 -1.22
N GLN A 56 -7.76 9.48 -2.12
CA GLN A 56 -7.75 9.98 -3.49
C GLN A 56 -8.25 11.42 -3.39
N GLY A 57 -7.33 12.38 -3.51
CA GLY A 57 -7.75 13.71 -3.90
C GLY A 57 -8.44 13.57 -5.25
N ASP A 58 -9.75 13.79 -5.30
CA ASP A 58 -10.52 14.03 -6.52
C ASP A 58 -9.96 15.25 -7.24
N ALA A 59 -8.79 15.09 -7.87
CA ALA A 59 -8.12 16.12 -8.65
C ALA A 59 -8.25 15.85 -10.16
N ASN A 60 -9.29 15.12 -10.58
CA ASN A 60 -9.61 14.97 -12.01
C ASN A 60 -11.08 14.58 -12.30
N GLU A 61 -12.06 15.31 -11.77
CA GLU A 61 -13.45 15.29 -12.26
C GLU A 61 -14.10 16.69 -12.24
N ARG A 62 -13.37 17.70 -12.74
CA ARG A 62 -13.94 18.97 -13.21
C ARG A 62 -13.19 19.39 -14.45
N ASP A 63 -13.65 18.90 -15.59
CA ASP A 63 -13.69 19.59 -16.89
C ASP A 63 -14.20 18.59 -17.95
N GLU A 64 -15.52 18.40 -17.99
CA GLU A 64 -16.37 18.36 -19.21
C GLU A 64 -17.79 18.80 -18.83
#